data_AF-A0AAD1SFB9-F1
#
_entry.id   AF-A0AAD1SFB9-F1
#
_cell.length_a   1.000
_cell.length_b   1.000
_cell.length_c   1.000
_cell.angle_alpha   90.00
_cell.angle_beta   90.00
_cell.angle_gamma   90.00
#
_symmetry.space_group_name_H-M   'P 1'
#
loop_
_entity.id
_entity.type
_entity.pdbx_description
1 polymer ?
#
loop_
_entity_poly.entity_id
_entity_poly.type
_entity_poly.pdbx_seq_one_letter_code
_entity_poly.pdbx_strand_id
1 'polypeptide(L)'
;MGKGDPNKPRGKMSSYAYFVQTCREEHKKKHPDSSVNFAEFSKKCSERWKTMSAKEKSKFEDLAKGDKVRYEREMKTYIPPKGEKKGKKKKDPNAPKRPPSAFFLFCSEHRPQIKSDFPGLSIGDTAKKLGEMWSEQTPKDKQPYEQKAGKLKEKYEKVRTYFIT
;
A
#
# COMPACT_ATOMS: atom_id res chain seq x y z
N MET A 1 -19.92 6.47 -2.22
CA MET A 1 -18.76 5.55 -2.25
C MET A 1 -17.95 5.88 -3.49
N GLY A 2 -16.72 6.38 -3.31
CA GLY A 2 -15.92 6.94 -4.39
C GLY A 2 -15.67 5.93 -5.50
N LYS A 3 -15.96 6.34 -6.74
CA LYS A 3 -15.68 5.56 -7.95
C LYS A 3 -14.15 5.47 -8.09
N GLY A 4 -13.56 4.38 -7.59
CA GLY A 4 -12.18 4.03 -7.94
C GLY A 4 -12.09 3.62 -9.41
N ASP A 5 -10.86 3.47 -9.93
CA ASP A 5 -10.62 3.03 -11.32
C ASP A 5 -11.56 1.87 -11.71
N PRO A 6 -12.40 2.04 -12.76
CA PRO A 6 -13.29 0.99 -13.26
C PRO A 6 -12.56 -0.28 -13.70
N ASN A 7 -11.29 -0.17 -14.10
CA ASN A 7 -10.46 -1.30 -14.50
C ASN A 7 -9.81 -2.02 -13.32
N LYS A 8 -9.94 -1.46 -12.10
CA LYS A 8 -9.39 -2.08 -10.91
C LYS A 8 -10.15 -3.35 -10.58
N PRO A 9 -9.46 -4.50 -10.46
CA PRO A 9 -10.05 -5.75 -10.02
C PRO A 9 -10.88 -5.57 -8.75
N ARG A 10 -12.12 -6.08 -8.77
CA ARG A 10 -13.00 -6.01 -7.61
C ARG A 10 -12.34 -6.74 -6.44
N GLY A 11 -12.33 -6.09 -5.27
CA GLY A 11 -11.72 -6.62 -4.06
C GLY A 11 -12.23 -8.03 -3.70
N LYS A 12 -11.36 -8.81 -3.05
CA LYS A 12 -11.70 -10.15 -2.61
C LYS A 12 -12.81 -10.15 -1.55
N MET A 13 -13.80 -11.01 -1.71
CA MET A 13 -14.88 -11.26 -0.77
C MET A 13 -14.44 -12.29 0.28
N SER A 14 -14.79 -12.04 1.55
CA SER A 14 -14.60 -12.99 2.63
C SER A 14 -15.70 -14.06 2.64
N SER A 15 -15.48 -15.15 3.39
CA SER A 15 -16.49 -16.20 3.59
C SER A 15 -17.79 -15.64 4.16
N TYR A 16 -17.68 -14.75 5.15
CA TYR A 16 -18.84 -14.02 5.69
C TYR A 16 -19.52 -13.14 4.64
N ALA A 17 -18.78 -12.46 3.76
CA ALA A 17 -19.37 -11.61 2.72
C ALA A 17 -20.20 -12.44 1.70
N TYR A 18 -19.71 -13.62 1.32
CA TYR A 18 -20.48 -14.56 0.51
C TYR A 18 -21.75 -15.04 1.22
N PHE A 19 -21.66 -15.34 2.51
CA PHE A 19 -22.81 -15.74 3.31
C PHE A 19 -23.87 -14.63 3.44
N VAL A 20 -23.44 -13.39 3.67
CA VAL A 20 -24.36 -12.25 3.72
C VAL A 20 -25.04 -12.07 2.37
N GLN A 21 -24.32 -12.27 1.26
CA GLN A 21 -24.91 -12.24 -0.08
C GLN A 21 -25.96 -13.34 -0.27
N THR A 22 -25.67 -14.59 0.10
CA THR A 22 -26.65 -15.68 -0.02
C THR A 22 -27.88 -15.42 0.85
N CYS A 23 -27.70 -14.89 2.06
CA CYS A 23 -28.82 -14.50 2.92
C CYS A 23 -29.68 -13.40 2.29
N ARG A 24 -29.06 -12.43 1.58
CA ARG A 24 -29.79 -11.37 0.88
C ARG A 24 -30.60 -11.92 -0.28
N GLU A 25 -30.01 -12.82 -1.07
CA GLU A 25 -30.67 -13.47 -2.20
C GLU A 25 -31.83 -14.36 -1.73
N GLU A 26 -31.65 -15.14 -0.67
CA GLU A 26 -32.73 -15.91 -0.04
C GLU A 26 -33.87 -15.01 0.43
N HIS A 27 -33.56 -13.90 1.11
CA HIS A 27 -34.56 -12.96 1.57
C HIS A 27 -35.31 -12.30 0.41
N LYS A 28 -34.61 -11.90 -0.65
CA LYS A 28 -35.23 -11.30 -1.84
C LYS A 28 -36.13 -12.29 -2.57
N LYS A 29 -35.78 -13.58 -2.59
CA LYS A 29 -36.64 -14.63 -3.17
C LYS A 29 -37.91 -14.87 -2.34
N LYS A 30 -37.79 -14.87 -1.02
CA LYS A 30 -38.93 -15.11 -0.10
C LYS A 30 -39.82 -13.89 0.10
N HIS A 31 -39.24 -12.70 -0.01
CA HIS A 31 -39.93 -11.43 0.16
C HIS A 31 -39.51 -10.44 -0.95
N PRO A 32 -39.94 -10.68 -2.20
CA PRO A 32 -39.54 -9.86 -3.36
C PRO A 32 -40.00 -8.40 -3.27
N ASP A 33 -41.07 -8.13 -2.53
CA ASP A 33 -41.66 -6.79 -2.37
C ASP A 33 -41.37 -6.16 -0.98
N SER A 34 -40.60 -6.84 -0.13
CA SER A 34 -40.26 -6.33 1.20
C SER A 34 -38.95 -5.54 1.18
N SER A 35 -39.04 -4.29 1.64
CA SER A 35 -37.86 -3.47 1.91
C SER A 35 -37.07 -4.05 3.09
N VAL A 36 -35.85 -4.53 2.82
CA VAL A 36 -34.94 -5.03 3.85
C VAL A 36 -34.28 -3.86 4.60
N ASN A 37 -34.57 -3.74 5.90
CA ASN A 37 -33.81 -2.86 6.77
C ASN A 37 -32.37 -3.39 6.94
N PHE A 38 -31.39 -2.68 6.39
CA PHE A 38 -29.99 -3.11 6.37
C PHE A 38 -29.41 -3.34 7.78
N ALA A 39 -29.79 -2.52 8.77
CA ALA A 39 -29.27 -2.65 10.12
C ALA A 39 -29.76 -3.93 10.80
N GLU A 40 -31.05 -4.25 10.67
CA GLU A 40 -31.63 -5.47 11.21
C GLU A 40 -31.13 -6.71 10.47
N PHE A 41 -31.04 -6.63 9.15
CA PHE A 41 -30.54 -7.71 8.32
C PHE A 41 -29.08 -8.04 8.64
N SER A 42 -28.24 -7.02 8.87
CA SER A 42 -26.85 -7.21 9.26
C SER A 42 -26.72 -7.90 10.63
N LYS A 43 -27.57 -7.54 11.61
CA LYS A 43 -27.61 -8.21 12.92
C LYS A 43 -28.00 -9.68 12.77
N LYS A 44 -29.10 -9.97 12.05
CA LYS A 44 -29.57 -11.33 11.77
C LYS A 44 -28.50 -12.19 11.08
N CYS A 45 -27.78 -11.62 10.11
CA CYS A 45 -26.68 -12.33 9.44
C CYS A 45 -25.50 -12.62 10.40
N SER A 46 -25.16 -11.67 11.29
CA SER A 46 -24.08 -11.89 12.26
C SER A 46 -24.43 -13.02 13.24
N GLU A 47 -25.65 -13.04 13.77
CA GLU A 47 -26.13 -14.08 14.66
C GLU A 47 -26.16 -15.44 13.96
N ARG A 48 -26.78 -15.52 12.77
CA ARG A 48 -26.84 -16.75 11.97
C ARG A 48 -25.44 -17.27 11.64
N TRP A 49 -24.50 -16.40 11.28
CA TRP A 49 -23.12 -16.81 11.02
C TRP A 49 -22.43 -17.37 12.28
N LYS A 50 -22.68 -16.80 13.47
CA LYS A 50 -22.12 -17.33 14.72
C LYS A 50 -22.66 -18.74 15.01
N THR A 51 -23.96 -18.96 14.81
CA THR A 51 -24.62 -20.25 15.07
C THR A 51 -24.41 -21.30 13.98
N MET A 52 -23.92 -20.93 12.80
CA MET A 52 -23.63 -21.91 11.73
C MET A 52 -22.49 -22.85 12.12
N SER A 53 -22.64 -24.11 11.72
CA SER A 53 -21.65 -25.16 11.90
C SER A 53 -20.40 -24.93 11.03
N ALA A 54 -19.28 -25.57 11.40
CA ALA A 54 -18.06 -25.54 10.60
C ALA A 54 -18.29 -26.08 9.17
N LYS A 55 -19.17 -27.08 9.01
CA LYS A 55 -19.50 -27.68 7.72
C LYS A 55 -20.23 -26.70 6.80
N GLU A 56 -21.15 -25.92 7.33
CA GLU A 56 -21.86 -24.87 6.57
C GLU A 56 -20.94 -23.70 6.24
N LYS A 57 -20.07 -23.31 7.19
CA LYS A 57 -19.03 -22.28 6.97
C LYS A 57 -18.00 -22.71 5.93
N SER A 58 -17.65 -24.00 5.87
CA SER A 58 -16.67 -24.56 4.93
C SER A 58 -17.02 -24.20 3.48
N LYS A 59 -18.30 -24.30 3.09
CA LYS A 59 -18.75 -23.93 1.75
C LYS A 59 -18.40 -22.47 1.40
N PHE A 60 -18.58 -21.56 2.36
CA PHE A 60 -18.27 -20.14 2.17
C PHE A 60 -16.77 -19.84 2.25
N GLU A 61 -16.02 -20.61 3.03
CA GLU A 61 -14.56 -20.56 3.06
C GLU A 61 -13.95 -20.98 1.73
N ASP A 62 -14.47 -22.03 1.09
CA ASP A 62 -13.99 -22.48 -0.20
C ASP A 62 -14.31 -21.47 -1.31
N LEU A 63 -15.49 -20.84 -1.27
CA LEU A 63 -15.81 -19.70 -2.14
C LEU A 63 -14.86 -18.51 -1.93
N ALA A 64 -14.53 -18.19 -0.68
CA ALA A 64 -13.58 -17.12 -0.37
C ALA A 64 -12.15 -17.44 -0.82
N LYS A 65 -11.72 -18.71 -0.72
CA LYS A 65 -10.44 -19.18 -1.26
C LYS A 65 -10.42 -19.03 -2.78
N GLY A 66 -11.48 -19.46 -3.47
CA GLY A 66 -11.60 -19.29 -4.92
C GLY A 66 -11.56 -17.82 -5.34
N ASP A 67 -12.25 -16.94 -4.62
CA ASP A 67 -12.27 -15.51 -4.90
C ASP A 67 -10.93 -14.82 -4.64
N LYS A 68 -10.17 -15.30 -3.63
CA LYS A 68 -8.79 -14.88 -3.41
C LYS A 68 -7.92 -15.19 -4.64
N VAL A 69 -8.03 -16.39 -5.20
CA VAL A 69 -7.27 -16.79 -6.40
C VAL A 69 -7.68 -15.96 -7.62
N ARG A 70 -8.99 -15.73 -7.82
CA ARG A 70 -9.51 -14.82 -8.86
C ARG A 70 -8.90 -13.43 -8.73
N TYR A 71 -8.98 -12.84 -7.53
CA TYR A 71 -8.46 -11.50 -7.26
C TYR A 71 -6.96 -11.40 -7.49
N GLU A 72 -6.18 -12.40 -7.06
CA GLU A 72 -4.73 -12.44 -7.28
C GLU A 72 -4.37 -12.52 -8.77
N ARG A 73 -5.12 -13.31 -9.54
CA ARG A 73 -4.96 -13.41 -10.99
C ARG A 73 -5.25 -12.09 -11.70
N GLU A 74 -6.39 -11.47 -11.39
CA GLU A 74 -6.78 -10.18 -11.97
C GLU A 74 -5.82 -9.05 -11.56
N MET A 75 -5.35 -9.04 -10.31
CA MET A 75 -4.37 -8.06 -9.83
C MET A 75 -3.00 -8.22 -10.50
N LYS A 76 -2.62 -9.44 -10.91
CA LYS A 76 -1.36 -9.68 -11.64
C LYS A 76 -1.37 -9.05 -13.03
N THR A 77 -2.53 -9.00 -13.68
CA THR A 77 -2.71 -8.38 -15.00
C THR A 77 -3.09 -6.90 -14.93
N TYR A 78 -3.48 -6.41 -13.75
CA TYR A 78 -3.87 -5.02 -13.55
C TYR A 78 -2.66 -4.08 -13.49
N ILE A 79 -2.64 -3.12 -14.41
CA ILE A 79 -1.68 -2.02 -14.44
C ILE A 79 -2.40 -0.76 -13.92
N PRO A 80 -2.09 -0.28 -12.71
CA PRO A 80 -2.74 0.91 -12.18
C PRO A 80 -2.40 2.16 -13.01
N PRO A 81 -3.36 3.06 -13.27
CA PRO A 81 -3.12 4.29 -14.00
C PRO A 81 -2.08 5.16 -13.29
N LYS A 82 -1.27 5.86 -14.08
CA LYS A 82 -0.15 6.68 -13.62
C LYS A 82 -0.67 7.83 -12.74
N GLY A 83 -0.63 7.64 -11.43
CA GLY A 83 -1.12 8.64 -10.45
C GLY A 83 -1.89 8.03 -9.27
N GLU A 84 -2.47 6.83 -9.43
CA GLU A 84 -3.13 6.10 -8.34
C GLU A 84 -2.12 5.39 -7.42
N LYS A 85 -1.20 6.16 -6.81
CA LYS A 85 -0.42 5.62 -5.69
C LYS A 85 -1.37 5.51 -4.50
N LYS A 86 -1.58 4.29 -4.01
CA LYS A 86 -2.21 4.00 -2.70
C LYS A 86 -1.74 5.07 -1.72
N GLY A 87 -2.69 5.84 -1.18
CA GLY A 87 -2.38 6.94 -0.26
C GLY A 87 -1.37 6.45 0.78
N LYS A 88 -0.21 7.11 0.85
CA LYS A 88 0.81 6.75 1.84
C LYS A 88 0.14 6.87 3.21
N LYS A 89 0.11 5.78 3.98
CA LYS A 89 -0.33 5.83 5.38
C LYS A 89 0.42 6.98 6.06
N LYS A 90 -0.29 7.82 6.83
CA LYS A 90 0.33 8.89 7.60
C LYS A 90 1.46 8.27 8.42
N LYS A 91 2.67 8.80 8.28
CA LYS A 91 3.80 8.35 9.09
C LYS A 91 3.54 8.81 10.52
N ASP A 92 3.81 7.93 11.48
CA ASP A 92 3.76 8.26 12.89
C ASP A 92 4.72 9.44 13.17
N PRO A 93 4.26 10.53 13.82
CA PRO A 93 5.12 11.66 14.17
C PRO A 93 6.31 11.30 15.06
N ASN A 94 6.18 10.27 15.88
CA ASN A 94 7.20 9.82 16.83
C ASN A 94 8.12 8.75 16.24
N ALA A 95 7.80 8.19 15.07
CA ALA A 95 8.66 7.21 14.44
C ALA A 95 9.98 7.87 13.99
N PRO A 96 11.12 7.19 14.19
CA PRO A 96 12.41 7.74 13.76
C PRO A 96 12.40 8.02 12.25
N LYS A 97 13.03 9.13 11.85
CA LYS A 97 13.15 9.52 10.43
C LYS A 97 14.20 8.65 9.76
N ARG A 98 13.88 8.17 8.54
CA ARG A 98 14.83 7.39 7.74
C ARG A 98 16.06 8.23 7.39
N PRO A 99 17.27 7.66 7.45
CA PRO A 99 18.48 8.39 7.12
C PRO A 99 18.58 8.65 5.61
N PRO A 100 19.34 9.66 5.19
CA PRO A 100 19.63 9.91 3.78
C PRO A 100 20.43 8.76 3.17
N SER A 101 20.18 8.45 1.89
CA SER A 101 21.00 7.50 1.12
C SER A 101 22.31 8.14 0.66
N ALA A 102 23.24 7.32 0.14
CA ALA A 102 24.51 7.78 -0.42
C ALA A 102 24.33 8.89 -1.46
N PHE A 103 23.37 8.72 -2.38
CA PHE A 103 23.00 9.73 -3.36
C PHE A 103 22.53 11.05 -2.73
N PHE A 104 21.70 10.99 -1.67
CA PHE A 104 21.24 12.21 -1.00
C PHE A 104 22.36 12.93 -0.24
N LEU A 105 23.32 12.18 0.31
CA LEU A 105 24.52 12.76 0.91
C LEU A 105 25.35 13.49 -0.16
N PHE A 106 25.61 12.84 -1.31
CA PHE A 106 26.29 13.45 -2.44
C PHE A 106 25.57 14.72 -2.93
N CYS A 107 24.25 14.63 -3.12
CA CYS A 107 23.43 15.78 -3.50
C CYS A 107 23.54 16.93 -2.51
N SER A 108 23.59 16.65 -1.20
CA SER A 108 23.69 17.70 -0.19
C SER A 108 25.02 18.46 -0.26
N GLU A 109 26.10 17.77 -0.59
CA GLU A 109 27.45 18.36 -0.70
C GLU A 109 27.61 19.14 -2.03
N HIS A 110 27.03 18.65 -3.13
CA HIS A 110 27.23 19.24 -4.48
C HIS A 110 26.14 20.24 -4.91
N ARG A 111 24.96 20.22 -4.26
CA ARG A 111 23.88 21.16 -4.57
C ARG A 111 24.28 22.64 -4.40
N PRO A 112 25.03 23.04 -3.36
CA PRO A 112 25.51 24.42 -3.24
C PRO A 112 26.40 24.84 -4.40
N GLN A 113 27.28 23.93 -4.86
CA GLN A 113 28.19 24.18 -5.98
C GLN A 113 27.40 24.40 -7.28
N ILE A 114 26.47 23.51 -7.63
CA ILE A 114 25.63 23.69 -8.83
C ILE A 114 24.79 24.96 -8.75
N LYS A 115 24.30 25.32 -7.56
CA LYS A 115 23.55 26.57 -7.37
C LYS A 115 24.43 27.81 -7.57
N SER A 116 25.71 27.72 -7.21
CA SER A 116 26.69 28.78 -7.43
C SER A 116 27.08 28.90 -8.91
N ASP A 117 27.31 27.77 -9.58
CA ASP A 117 27.70 27.74 -10.99
C ASP A 117 26.55 28.11 -11.92
N PHE A 118 25.32 27.79 -11.52
CA PHE A 118 24.10 28.05 -12.28
C PHE A 118 23.05 28.76 -11.41
N PRO A 119 23.28 30.04 -11.04
CA PRO A 119 22.35 30.81 -10.25
C PRO A 119 21.10 31.09 -11.09
N GLY A 120 20.03 30.33 -10.85
CA GLY A 120 18.77 30.43 -11.59
C GLY A 120 18.17 29.09 -12.02
N LEU A 121 18.91 27.98 -11.90
CA LEU A 121 18.35 26.66 -12.16
C LEU A 121 17.21 26.35 -11.16
N SER A 122 16.15 25.75 -11.70
CA SER A 122 15.07 25.23 -10.87
C SER A 122 15.60 24.10 -9.98
N ILE A 123 14.99 23.90 -8.81
CA ILE A 123 15.33 22.79 -7.92
C ILE A 123 15.24 21.44 -8.65
N GLY A 124 14.31 21.31 -9.59
CA GLY A 124 14.14 20.10 -10.40
C GLY A 124 15.33 19.87 -11.35
N ASP A 125 15.80 20.92 -12.01
CA ASP A 125 16.91 20.80 -12.97
C ASP A 125 18.26 20.63 -12.25
N THR A 126 18.46 21.27 -11.09
CA THR A 126 19.59 20.97 -10.20
C THR A 126 19.60 19.50 -9.80
N ALA A 127 18.44 18.93 -9.46
CA ALA A 127 18.33 17.52 -9.07
C ALA A 127 18.63 16.55 -10.22
N LYS A 128 18.21 16.88 -11.46
CA LYS A 128 18.57 16.10 -12.66
C LYS A 128 20.08 16.08 -12.86
N LYS A 129 20.72 17.25 -12.83
CA LYS A 129 22.17 17.38 -13.00
C LYS A 129 22.96 16.60 -11.94
N LEU A 130 22.51 16.64 -10.68
CA LEU A 130 23.11 15.82 -9.61
C LEU A 130 22.94 14.31 -9.85
N GLY A 131 21.81 13.89 -10.43
CA GLY A 131 21.56 12.50 -10.81
C GLY A 131 22.49 12.00 -11.91
N GLU A 132 22.75 12.84 -12.91
CA GLU A 132 23.70 12.57 -14.00
C GLU A 132 25.12 12.46 -13.44
N MET A 133 25.56 13.47 -12.67
CA MET A 133 26.89 13.46 -12.04
C MET A 133 27.07 12.22 -11.16
N TRP A 134 26.08 11.87 -10.34
CA TRP A 134 26.15 10.64 -9.53
C TRP A 134 26.24 9.38 -10.37
N SER A 135 25.59 9.31 -11.53
CA SER A 135 25.67 8.14 -12.41
C SER A 135 27.07 8.00 -13.00
N GLU A 136 27.71 9.11 -13.35
CA GLU A 136 29.07 9.19 -13.89
C GLU A 136 30.17 8.93 -12.85
N GLN A 137 29.91 9.19 -11.57
CA GLN A 137 30.87 8.94 -10.48
C GLN A 137 31.32 7.47 -10.44
N THR A 138 32.60 7.25 -10.17
CA THR A 138 33.16 5.90 -10.09
C THR A 138 32.73 5.19 -8.79
N PRO A 139 32.77 3.85 -8.73
CA PRO A 139 32.49 3.12 -7.49
C PRO A 139 33.39 3.56 -6.32
N LYS A 140 34.63 3.97 -6.59
CA LYS A 140 35.58 4.45 -5.55
C LYS A 140 35.11 5.77 -4.94
N ASP A 141 34.60 6.69 -5.75
CA ASP A 141 34.12 7.98 -5.28
C ASP A 141 32.76 7.88 -4.59
N LYS A 142 31.95 6.88 -4.98
CA LYS A 142 30.68 6.53 -4.32
C LYS A 142 30.89 5.87 -2.96
N GLN A 143 31.97 5.10 -2.81
CA GLN A 143 32.30 4.32 -1.61
C GLN A 143 32.22 5.13 -0.30
N PRO A 144 32.81 6.34 -0.16
CA PRO A 144 32.69 7.11 1.08
C PRO A 144 31.24 7.49 1.41
N TYR A 145 30.41 7.80 0.40
CA TYR A 145 28.99 8.11 0.61
C TYR A 145 28.18 6.88 0.99
N GLU A 146 28.48 5.73 0.39
CA GLU A 146 27.86 4.45 0.76
C GLU A 146 28.22 4.03 2.19
N GLN A 147 29.48 4.19 2.60
CA GLN A 147 29.91 3.93 3.97
C GLN A 147 29.25 4.90 4.97
N LYS A 148 29.21 6.21 4.67
CA LYS A 148 28.49 7.20 5.49
C LYS A 148 27.01 6.84 5.62
N ALA A 149 26.35 6.50 4.51
CA ALA A 149 24.94 6.09 4.49
C ALA A 149 24.72 4.78 5.26
N GLY A 150 25.64 3.81 5.15
CA GLY A 150 25.62 2.55 5.90
C GLY A 150 25.67 2.77 7.40
N LYS A 151 26.60 3.62 7.88
CA LYS A 151 26.69 3.98 9.31
C LYS A 151 25.43 4.67 9.82
N LEU A 152 24.84 5.58 9.03
CA LEU A 152 23.58 6.24 9.39
C LEU A 152 22.40 5.26 9.42
N LYS A 153 22.38 4.30 8.47
CA LYS A 153 21.40 3.22 8.42
C LYS A 153 21.47 2.33 9.65
N GLU A 154 22.66 1.93 10.08
CA GLU A 154 22.84 1.11 11.27
C GLU A 154 22.34 1.83 12.54
N LYS A 155 22.69 3.12 12.71
CA LYS A 155 22.19 3.94 13.82
C LYS A 155 20.66 4.03 13.80
N TYR A 156 20.08 4.26 12.62
CA TYR A 156 18.63 4.30 12.46
C TYR A 156 17.98 2.95 12.75
N GLU A 157 18.58 1.85 12.32
CA GLU A 157 18.04 0.51 12.59
C GLU A 157 18.03 0.22 14.08
N LYS A 158 19.07 0.58 14.84
CA LYS A 158 19.07 0.48 16.30
C LYS A 158 17.89 1.27 16.90
N VAL A 159 17.77 2.57 16.60
CA VAL A 159 16.69 3.41 17.12
C VAL A 159 15.30 2.91 16.70
N ARG A 160 15.16 2.46 15.44
CA ARG A 160 13.92 1.88 14.93
C ARG A 160 13.56 0.61 15.68
N THR A 161 14.52 -0.26 15.97
CA THR A 161 14.29 -1.48 16.76
C THR A 161 13.81 -1.10 18.16
N TYR A 162 14.46 -0.17 18.85
CA TYR A 162 13.97 0.31 20.16
C TYR A 162 12.57 0.94 20.12
N PHE A 163 12.17 1.56 19.01
CA PHE A 163 10.84 2.16 18.88
C PHE A 163 9.72 1.13 18.65
N ILE A 164 10.04 -0.03 18.06
CA ILE A 164 9.04 -1.07 17.74
C ILE A 164 8.95 -2.18 18.80
N THR A 165 9.88 -2.18 19.76
CA THR A 165 9.92 -3.13 20.88
C THR A 165 9.27 -2.47 22.10
#